data_AF-A0A7V6WHL1-F1
#
_entry.id   AF-A0A7V6WHL1-F1
#
_cell.length_a   1.000
_cell.length_b   1.000
_cell.length_c   1.000
_cell.angle_alpha   90.00
_cell.angle_beta   90.00
_cell.angle_gamma   90.00
#
_symmetry.space_group_name_H-M   'P 1'
#
loop_
_entity.id
_entity.type
_entity.pdbx_description
1 polymer ?
#
loop_
_entity_poly.entity_id
_entity_poly.type
_entity_poly.pdbx_seq_one_letter_code
_entity_poly.pdbx_strand_id
1 'polypeptide(L)'
;MKRRMQIIRLVSLKADSFYEDTQELARQGQKALEEMGKSQLKNLKGVADYALKVSDVLNYIKQQGARHSGWRKDNFADKLITKIEGKVRKDMEETCSQLTSPPASELEKQEIYLMLIREYMKQFTTHYFYSSSGVTGNGS
;
A
#
# COMPACT_ATOMS: atom_id res chain seq x y z
N MET A 1 23.52 -2.14 12.44
CA MET A 1 23.10 -3.32 11.66
C MET A 1 21.95 -4.12 12.30
N LYS A 2 22.03 -4.50 13.59
CA LYS A 2 20.96 -5.27 14.29
C LYS A 2 19.57 -4.62 14.22
N ARG A 3 19.47 -3.31 14.45
CA ARG A 3 18.19 -2.57 14.45
C ARG A 3 17.50 -2.52 13.09
N ARG A 4 18.25 -2.25 12.02
CA ARG A 4 17.72 -2.26 10.65
C ARG A 4 17.18 -3.64 10.26
N MET A 5 17.88 -4.72 10.61
CA MET A 5 17.40 -6.08 10.37
C MET A 5 16.13 -6.40 11.16
N GLN A 6 16.04 -5.93 12.40
CA GLN A 6 14.82 -6.09 13.21
C GLN A 6 13.63 -5.35 12.57
N ILE A 7 13.83 -4.11 12.12
CA ILE A 7 12.81 -3.34 11.40
C ILE A 7 12.35 -4.09 10.14
N ILE A 8 13.29 -4.52 9.30
CA ILE A 8 12.96 -5.28 8.08
C ILE A 8 12.16 -6.53 8.41
N ARG A 9 12.58 -7.31 9.42
CA ARG A 9 11.86 -8.51 9.85
C ARG A 9 10.44 -8.21 10.32
N LEU A 10 10.25 -7.20 11.15
CA LEU A 10 8.91 -6.85 11.66
C LEU A 10 8.00 -6.33 10.56
N VAL A 11 8.53 -5.51 9.65
CA VAL A 11 7.80 -5.05 8.47
C VAL A 11 7.38 -6.23 7.60
N SER A 12 8.28 -7.17 7.31
CA SER A 12 7.95 -8.35 6.50
C SER A 12 6.86 -9.21 7.15
N LEU A 13 6.97 -9.50 8.44
CA LEU A 13 5.95 -10.25 9.19
C LEU A 13 4.60 -9.54 9.18
N LYS A 14 4.61 -8.20 9.29
CA LYS A 14 3.38 -7.42 9.23
C LYS A 14 2.80 -7.40 7.82
N ALA A 15 3.64 -7.30 6.80
CA ALA A 15 3.22 -7.27 5.40
C ALA A 15 2.50 -8.56 4.97
N ASP A 16 2.81 -9.71 5.56
CA ASP A 16 2.08 -10.96 5.29
C ASP A 16 0.57 -10.82 5.59
N SER A 17 0.18 -9.98 6.55
CA SER A 17 -1.23 -9.71 6.89
C SER A 17 -1.96 -8.80 5.88
N PHE A 18 -1.26 -8.28 4.86
CA PHE A 18 -1.85 -7.41 3.86
C PHE A 18 -2.50 -8.17 2.70
N TYR A 19 -2.25 -9.48 2.58
CA TYR A 19 -2.67 -10.27 1.42
C TYR A 19 -4.18 -10.18 1.16
N GLU A 20 -5.00 -10.58 2.14
CA GLU A 20 -6.46 -10.59 2.00
C GLU A 20 -7.02 -9.17 1.79
N ASP A 21 -6.48 -8.19 2.52
CA ASP A 21 -6.94 -6.81 2.44
C ASP A 21 -6.64 -6.17 1.08
N THR A 22 -5.46 -6.45 0.52
CA THR A 22 -5.04 -5.94 -0.79
C THR A 22 -5.72 -6.67 -1.94
N GLN A 23 -6.01 -7.96 -1.79
CA GLN A 23 -6.86 -8.71 -2.72
C GLN A 23 -8.29 -8.14 -2.76
N GLU A 24 -8.88 -7.89 -1.61
CA GLU A 24 -10.22 -7.30 -1.52
C GLU A 24 -10.25 -5.88 -2.09
N LEU A 25 -9.23 -5.06 -1.82
CA LEU A 25 -9.11 -3.74 -2.44
C LEU A 25 -9.00 -3.82 -3.97
N ALA A 26 -8.25 -4.78 -4.51
CA ALA A 26 -8.16 -5.02 -5.95
C ALA A 26 -9.52 -5.41 -6.56
N ARG A 27 -10.28 -6.25 -5.87
CA ARG A 27 -11.63 -6.66 -6.28
C ARG A 27 -12.61 -5.49 -6.25
N GLN A 28 -12.65 -4.74 -5.15
CA GLN A 28 -13.52 -3.55 -5.00
C GLN A 28 -13.15 -2.44 -5.99
N GLY A 29 -11.86 -2.27 -6.25
CA GLY A 29 -11.34 -1.27 -7.16
C GLY A 29 -11.40 -1.68 -8.63
N GLN A 30 -11.83 -2.89 -8.98
CA GLN A 30 -11.72 -3.41 -10.35
C GLN A 30 -12.32 -2.45 -11.39
N LYS A 31 -13.55 -1.97 -11.16
CA LYS A 31 -14.22 -1.03 -12.07
C LYS A 31 -13.52 0.31 -12.20
N ALA A 32 -12.94 0.82 -11.10
CA ALA A 32 -12.15 2.04 -11.06
C ALA A 32 -10.85 1.87 -11.85
N LEU A 33 -10.18 0.73 -11.65
CA LEU A 33 -8.91 0.38 -12.26
C LEU A 33 -9.03 0.06 -13.76
N GLU A 34 -10.14 -0.55 -14.19
CA GLU A 34 -10.47 -0.75 -15.62
C GLU A 34 -10.59 0.58 -16.38
N GLU A 35 -11.23 1.59 -15.77
CA GLU A 35 -11.39 2.91 -16.37
C GLU A 35 -10.12 3.76 -16.30
N MET A 36 -9.39 3.65 -15.19
CA MET A 36 -8.15 4.38 -14.95
C MET A 36 -6.98 3.87 -15.82
N GLY A 37 -6.97 2.58 -16.12
CA GLY A 37 -5.93 1.92 -16.91
C GLY A 37 -4.70 1.50 -16.10
N LYS A 38 -4.02 0.46 -16.60
CA LYS A 38 -2.86 -0.19 -15.97
C LYS A 38 -1.67 0.74 -15.69
N SER A 39 -1.49 1.79 -16.51
CA SER A 39 -0.37 2.73 -16.39
C SER A 39 -0.43 3.57 -15.12
N GLN A 40 -1.62 4.04 -14.75
CA GLN A 40 -1.85 4.83 -13.54
C GLN A 40 -1.52 4.06 -12.27
N LEU A 41 -1.81 2.76 -12.25
CA LEU A 41 -1.47 1.87 -11.13
C LEU A 41 0.04 1.61 -11.05
N LYS A 42 0.72 1.44 -12.19
CA LYS A 42 2.19 1.37 -12.24
C LYS A 42 2.83 2.66 -11.74
N ASN A 43 2.28 3.82 -12.11
CA ASN A 43 2.75 5.11 -11.65
C ASN A 43 2.57 5.26 -10.13
N LEU A 44 1.42 4.86 -9.58
CA LEU A 44 1.20 4.85 -8.13
C LEU A 44 2.24 3.98 -7.41
N LYS A 45 2.48 2.76 -7.91
CA LYS A 45 3.51 1.87 -7.36
C LYS A 45 4.89 2.52 -7.42
N GLY A 46 5.24 3.13 -8.55
CA GLY A 46 6.50 3.87 -8.70
C GLY A 46 6.64 4.99 -7.69
N VAL A 47 5.60 5.80 -7.49
CA VAL A 47 5.59 6.86 -6.46
C VAL A 47 5.80 6.27 -5.07
N ALA A 48 5.12 5.17 -4.72
CA ALA A 48 5.32 4.52 -3.42
C ALA A 48 6.74 3.95 -3.24
N ASP A 49 7.29 3.30 -4.27
CA ASP A 49 8.63 2.70 -4.25
C ASP A 49 9.71 3.76 -3.98
N TYR A 50 9.60 4.94 -4.59
CA TYR A 50 10.62 5.99 -4.52
C TYR A 50 10.30 7.15 -3.56
N ALA A 51 9.12 7.17 -2.94
CA ALA A 51 8.74 8.23 -2.00
C ALA A 51 9.72 8.31 -0.82
N LEU A 52 10.10 9.55 -0.48
CA LEU A 52 10.93 9.85 0.70
C LEU A 52 10.09 10.24 1.93
N LYS A 53 8.84 10.65 1.70
CA LYS A 53 7.86 11.00 2.74
C LYS A 53 6.48 10.46 2.36
N VAL A 54 5.71 10.08 3.38
CA VAL A 54 4.36 9.49 3.21
C VAL A 54 3.41 10.44 2.48
N SER A 55 3.56 11.75 2.71
CA SER A 55 2.74 12.76 2.06
C SER A 55 2.90 12.80 0.55
N ASP A 56 4.02 12.36 -0.03
CA ASP A 56 4.16 12.28 -1.50
C ASP A 56 3.20 11.26 -2.09
N VAL A 57 3.07 10.10 -1.44
CA VAL A 57 2.14 9.04 -1.85
C VAL A 57 0.69 9.50 -1.71
N LEU A 58 0.35 10.09 -0.56
CA LEU A 58 -1.01 10.57 -0.30
C LEU A 58 -1.40 11.72 -1.23
N ASN A 59 -0.49 12.67 -1.47
CA ASN A 59 -0.73 13.79 -2.36
C ASN A 59 -0.89 13.32 -3.81
N TYR A 60 -0.14 12.32 -4.24
CA TYR A 60 -0.33 11.71 -5.54
C TYR A 60 -1.75 11.13 -5.65
N ILE A 61 -2.19 10.31 -4.69
CA ILE A 61 -3.54 9.72 -4.71
C ILE A 61 -4.63 10.80 -4.75
N LYS A 62 -4.50 11.85 -3.91
CA LYS A 62 -5.43 12.99 -3.88
C LYS A 62 -5.46 13.73 -5.22
N GLN A 63 -4.29 14.00 -5.80
CA GLN A 63 -4.18 14.66 -7.10
C GLN A 63 -4.83 13.84 -8.22
N GLN A 64 -4.63 12.52 -8.20
CA GLN A 64 -5.26 11.64 -9.18
C GLN A 64 -6.78 11.57 -8.99
N GLY A 65 -7.25 11.45 -7.74
CA GLY A 65 -8.67 11.51 -7.38
C GLY A 65 -9.35 12.82 -7.82
N ALA A 66 -8.65 13.96 -7.74
CA ALA A 66 -9.18 15.23 -8.22
C ALA A 66 -9.28 15.30 -9.75
N ARG A 67 -8.33 14.71 -10.49
CA ARG A 67 -8.19 14.90 -11.94
C ARG A 67 -8.85 13.83 -12.80
N HIS A 68 -8.98 12.61 -12.30
CA HIS A 68 -9.37 11.46 -13.13
C HIS A 68 -10.64 10.79 -12.58
N SER A 69 -11.65 10.63 -13.44
CA SER A 69 -12.94 10.01 -13.06
C SER A 69 -12.78 8.58 -12.55
N GLY A 70 -11.91 7.79 -13.18
CA GLY A 70 -11.63 6.41 -12.78
C GLY A 70 -11.18 6.29 -11.33
N TRP A 71 -10.40 7.24 -10.81
CA TRP A 71 -9.97 7.25 -9.40
C TRP A 71 -11.10 7.59 -8.41
N ARG A 72 -12.12 8.33 -8.85
CA ARG A 72 -13.29 8.68 -8.03
C ARG A 72 -14.35 7.58 -8.03
N LYS A 73 -14.34 6.73 -9.05
CA LYS A 73 -15.31 5.65 -9.19
C LYS A 73 -15.29 4.76 -7.96
N ASP A 74 -16.48 4.45 -7.44
CA ASP A 74 -16.69 3.68 -6.22
C ASP A 74 -15.89 4.19 -5.01
N ASN A 75 -15.57 5.49 -4.99
CA ASN A 75 -14.72 6.17 -4.01
C ASN A 75 -13.34 5.51 -3.84
N PHE A 76 -12.74 5.01 -4.93
CA PHE A 76 -11.49 4.25 -4.88
C PHE A 76 -10.33 5.04 -4.25
N ALA A 77 -10.11 6.29 -4.67
CA ALA A 77 -9.07 7.14 -4.10
C ALA A 77 -9.22 7.31 -2.57
N ASP A 78 -10.44 7.60 -2.10
CA ASP A 78 -10.73 7.81 -0.68
C ASP A 78 -10.59 6.51 0.13
N LYS A 79 -11.04 5.39 -0.43
CA LYS A 79 -10.83 4.06 0.18
C LYS A 79 -9.35 3.76 0.34
N LEU A 80 -8.56 4.01 -0.69
CA LEU A 80 -7.12 3.78 -0.65
C LEU A 80 -6.43 4.68 0.39
N ILE A 81 -6.78 5.97 0.42
CA ILE A 81 -6.28 6.90 1.45
C ILE A 81 -6.65 6.40 2.84
N THR A 82 -7.90 5.99 3.05
CA THR A 82 -8.39 5.45 4.33
C THR A 82 -7.62 4.21 4.77
N LYS A 83 -7.28 3.31 3.83
CA LYS A 83 -6.45 2.12 4.13
C LYS A 83 -5.04 2.53 4.56
N ILE A 84 -4.41 3.48 3.86
CA ILE A 84 -3.06 3.95 4.18
C ILE A 84 -3.05 4.70 5.53
N GLU A 85 -3.92 5.70 5.70
CA GLU A 85 -3.94 6.56 6.88
C GLU A 85 -4.52 5.88 8.12
N GLY A 86 -5.36 4.85 7.94
CA GLY A 86 -5.94 4.07 9.01
C GLY A 86 -5.16 2.78 9.29
N LYS A 87 -5.41 1.73 8.49
CA LYS A 87 -4.84 0.39 8.73
C LYS A 87 -3.32 0.40 8.71
N VAL A 88 -2.70 0.86 7.63
CA VAL A 88 -1.24 0.81 7.47
C VAL A 88 -0.53 1.71 8.50
N ARG A 89 -1.14 2.84 8.89
CA ARG A 89 -0.65 3.67 9.99
C ARG A 89 -0.65 2.92 11.32
N LYS A 90 -1.78 2.28 11.65
CA LYS A 90 -1.89 1.47 12.87
C LYS A 90 -0.85 0.35 12.88
N ASP A 91 -0.66 -0.30 11.74
CA ASP A 91 0.35 -1.35 11.58
C ASP A 91 1.79 -0.83 11.75
N MET A 92 2.07 0.42 11.36
CA MET A 92 3.34 1.10 11.67
C MET A 92 3.49 1.32 13.17
N GLU A 93 2.46 1.79 13.86
CA GLU A 93 2.49 2.02 15.31
C GLU A 93 2.72 0.71 16.08
N GLU A 94 2.02 -0.35 15.69
CA GLU A 94 2.20 -1.71 16.22
C GLU A 94 3.60 -2.28 15.92
N THR A 95 4.17 -1.96 14.75
CA THR A 95 5.54 -2.36 14.41
C THR A 95 6.56 -1.60 15.26
N CYS A 96 6.35 -0.31 15.47
CA CYS A 96 7.23 0.54 16.27
C CYS A 96 7.23 0.14 17.76
N SER A 97 6.08 -0.28 18.30
CA SER A 97 5.97 -0.71 19.70
C SER A 97 6.70 -2.03 19.98
N GLN A 98 6.96 -2.83 18.95
CA GLN A 98 7.72 -4.09 19.03
C GLN A 98 9.25 -3.89 18.91
N LEU A 99 9.71 -2.67 18.65
CA LEU A 99 11.14 -2.38 18.64
C LEU A 99 11.68 -2.36 20.07
N THR A 100 12.84 -2.98 20.25
CA THR A 100 13.55 -2.99 21.53
C THR A 100 14.14 -1.60 21.81
N SER A 101 14.37 -1.30 23.10
CA SER A 101 14.90 -0.01 23.55
C SER A 101 16.18 0.40 22.78
N PRO A 102 16.29 1.68 22.32
CA PRO A 102 15.34 2.78 22.53
C PRO A 102 14.09 2.71 21.63
N PRO A 103 12.98 3.38 22.00
CA PRO A 103 11.79 3.51 21.13
C PRO A 103 12.13 4.02 19.73
N ALA A 104 11.24 3.77 18.77
CA ALA A 104 11.41 4.26 17.40
C ALA A 104 11.50 5.79 17.36
N SER A 105 12.55 6.31 16.74
CA SER A 105 12.64 7.74 16.42
C SER A 105 11.63 8.13 15.33
N GLU A 106 11.32 9.42 15.17
CA GLU A 106 10.40 9.88 14.12
C GLU A 106 10.87 9.52 12.70
N LEU A 107 12.20 9.52 12.47
CA LEU A 107 12.77 9.09 11.20
C LEU A 107 12.52 7.60 10.95
N GLU A 108 12.65 6.75 11.98
CA GLU A 108 12.37 5.32 11.88
C GLU A 108 10.88 5.06 11.68
N LYS A 109 10.00 5.79 12.37
CA LYS A 109 8.55 5.71 12.15
C LYS A 109 8.20 6.02 10.70
N GLN A 110 8.77 7.08 10.15
CA GLN A 110 8.57 7.45 8.73
C GLN A 110 9.11 6.35 7.79
N GLU A 111 10.29 5.82 8.06
CA GLU A 111 10.89 4.73 7.27
C GLU A 111 10.01 3.46 7.30
N ILE A 112 9.60 3.02 8.49
CA ILE A 112 8.70 1.87 8.70
C ILE A 112 7.38 2.08 7.96
N TYR A 113 6.79 3.27 8.07
CA TYR A 113 5.53 3.57 7.40
C TYR A 113 5.68 3.46 5.87
N LEU A 114 6.74 4.04 5.31
CA LEU A 114 7.02 3.95 3.88
C LEU A 114 7.28 2.51 3.44
N MET A 115 8.00 1.72 4.23
CA MET A 115 8.22 0.30 3.92
C MET A 115 6.90 -0.49 3.90
N LEU A 116 6.01 -0.26 4.86
CA LEU A 116 4.69 -0.90 4.90
C LEU A 116 3.81 -0.45 3.72
N ILE A 117 3.80 0.84 3.38
CA ILE A 117 3.08 1.35 2.20
C ILE A 117 3.60 0.69 0.92
N ARG A 118 4.92 0.54 0.77
CA ARG A 118 5.53 -0.11 -0.41
C ARG A 118 5.10 -1.56 -0.54
N GLU A 119 5.13 -2.33 0.55
CA GLU A 119 4.67 -3.73 0.52
C GLU A 119 3.16 -3.82 0.26
N TYR A 120 2.36 -2.95 0.86
CA TYR A 120 0.92 -2.87 0.62
C TYR A 120 0.62 -2.59 -0.87
N MET A 121 1.28 -1.59 -1.46
CA MET A 121 1.15 -1.24 -2.89
C MET A 121 1.64 -2.36 -3.81
N LYS A 122 2.74 -3.02 -3.46
CA LYS A 122 3.28 -4.15 -4.22
C LYS A 122 2.29 -5.31 -4.25
N GLN A 123 1.72 -5.70 -3.11
CA GLN A 123 0.73 -6.78 -3.06
C GLN A 123 -0.55 -6.39 -3.80
N PHE A 124 -1.08 -5.18 -3.56
CA PHE A 124 -2.27 -4.67 -4.26
C PHE A 124 -2.10 -4.68 -5.79
N THR A 125 -0.98 -4.12 -6.29
CA THR A 125 -0.70 -4.11 -7.73
C THR A 125 -0.54 -5.53 -8.28
N THR A 126 0.05 -6.45 -7.52
CA THR A 126 0.19 -7.86 -7.90
C THR A 126 -1.18 -8.53 -8.04
N HIS A 127 -2.04 -8.39 -7.03
CA HIS A 127 -3.40 -8.94 -7.06
C HIS A 127 -4.20 -8.42 -8.25
N TYR A 128 -4.17 -7.12 -8.48
CA TYR A 128 -4.86 -6.53 -9.63
C TYR A 128 -4.34 -7.09 -10.96
N PHE A 129 -3.02 -7.10 -11.18
CA PHE A 129 -2.48 -7.58 -12.45
C PHE A 129 -2.76 -9.06 -12.67
N TYR A 130 -2.67 -9.87 -11.62
CA TYR A 130 -3.01 -11.29 -11.66
C TYR A 130 -4.49 -11.48 -12.04
N SER A 131 -5.42 -10.87 -11.32
CA SER A 131 -6.86 -10.97 -11.62
C SER A 131 -7.22 -10.43 -13.01
N SER A 132 -6.56 -9.37 -13.48
CA SER A 132 -6.79 -8.77 -14.81
C SER A 132 -6.24 -9.58 -15.97
N SER A 133 -5.40 -10.59 -15.70
CA SER A 133 -4.73 -11.40 -16.72
C SER A 133 -5.54 -12.63 -17.15
N GLY A 134 -6.72 -12.85 -16.54
CA GLY A 134 -7.56 -14.00 -16.81
C GLY A 134 -6.98 -15.33 -16.30
N VAL A 135 -5.90 -15.29 -15.53
CA VAL A 135 -5.35 -16.45 -14.81
C VAL A 135 -6.25 -16.71 -13.60
N THR A 136 -7.46 -17.17 -13.84
CA THR A 136 -8.25 -17.86 -12.82
C THR A 136 -7.64 -19.24 -12.69
N GLY A 137 -6.96 -19.52 -11.57
CA GLY A 137 -6.60 -20.89 -11.23
C GLY A 137 -7.86 -21.74 -11.25
N ASN A 138 -7.93 -22.68 -12.19
CA ASN A 138 -8.83 -23.82 -12.10
C ASN A 138 -8.39 -24.66 -10.89
N GLY A 139 -8.82 -24.25 -9.71
CA GLY A 139 -8.93 -25.12 -8.54
C GLY A 139 -10.37 -25.64 -8.49
N SER A 140 -10.65 -26.65 -9.32
CA SER A 140 -11.75 -27.60 -9.07
C SER A 140 -11.30 -28.62 -8.04
#